data_AF-A0A3N4HGW4-F1
#
_entry.id   AF-A0A3N4HGW4-F1
#
_cell.length_a   1.000
_cell.length_b   1.000
_cell.length_c   1.000
_cell.angle_alpha   90.00
_cell.angle_beta   90.00
_cell.angle_gamma   90.00
#
_symmetry.space_group_name_H-M   'P 1'
#
loop_
_entity.id
_entity.type
_entity.pdbx_description
1 polymer ?
#
loop_
_entity_poly.entity_id
_entity_poly.type
_entity_poly.pdbx_seq_one_letter_code
_entity_poly.pdbx_strand_id
1 'polypeptide(L)'
;MDSDYAFLNLPPKIRLEVFSCCTTLSLLMLQGTCHQLRAEVKSRPSIIANSYGFSNTYYFITDKPINLIVHDINRVDKDEADFFVAKCCRFPDPKSPNYYKVEFDSPVNAKQLLCRCCLWLHSRSSFRYYIKAQEHFFYVWSYCDSCISALDMEAREYWLKQEDLTDDELQHILTKIPYRKSRDREGEMDSDELSNASSTDDAPAPV
;
A
#
# COMPACT_ATOMS: atom_id res chain seq x y z
N MET A 1 -15.87 -34.08 -17.45
CA MET A 1 -14.94 -32.94 -17.36
C MET A 1 -15.31 -32.24 -16.06
N ASP A 2 -14.88 -32.79 -14.93
CA ASP A 2 -15.48 -32.51 -13.62
C ASP A 2 -14.43 -32.10 -12.58
N SER A 3 -13.45 -31.28 -12.99
CA SER A 3 -12.34 -30.86 -12.12
C SER A 3 -12.36 -29.38 -11.73
N ASP A 4 -13.31 -28.59 -12.24
CA ASP A 4 -13.14 -27.13 -12.22
C ASP A 4 -13.46 -26.47 -10.86
N TYR A 5 -13.87 -27.25 -9.85
CA TYR A 5 -14.20 -26.74 -8.51
C TYR A 5 -13.57 -27.53 -7.36
N ALA A 6 -12.38 -28.10 -7.57
CA ALA A 6 -11.67 -28.86 -6.54
C ALA A 6 -11.54 -28.10 -5.19
N PHE A 7 -11.42 -26.76 -5.23
CA PHE A 7 -11.34 -25.93 -4.02
C PHE A 7 -12.67 -25.82 -3.26
N LEU A 8 -13.81 -25.70 -3.95
CA LEU A 8 -15.13 -25.62 -3.31
C LEU A 8 -15.58 -26.97 -2.73
N ASN A 9 -14.95 -28.07 -3.16
CA ASN A 9 -15.17 -29.41 -2.60
C ASN A 9 -14.38 -29.67 -1.30
N LEU A 10 -13.46 -28.77 -0.91
CA LEU A 10 -12.78 -28.88 0.37
C LEU A 10 -13.79 -28.72 1.54
N PRO A 11 -13.51 -29.29 2.72
CA PRO A 11 -14.30 -28.95 3.92
C PRO A 11 -14.19 -27.45 4.24
N PRO A 12 -15.26 -26.77 4.69
CA PRO A 12 -15.23 -25.34 5.02
C PRO A 12 -14.12 -24.95 6.00
N LYS A 13 -13.80 -25.84 6.96
CA LYS A 13 -12.72 -25.62 7.92
C LYS A 13 -11.36 -25.43 7.23
N ILE A 14 -11.08 -26.21 6.19
CA ILE A 14 -9.82 -26.13 5.42
C ILE A 14 -9.79 -24.85 4.59
N ARG A 15 -10.91 -24.49 3.94
CA ARG A 15 -10.98 -23.21 3.21
C ARG A 15 -10.75 -22.00 4.11
N LEU A 16 -11.33 -22.01 5.30
CA LEU A 16 -11.15 -20.93 6.28
C LEU A 16 -9.72 -20.84 6.80
N GLU A 17 -9.00 -21.96 6.87
CA GLU A 17 -7.56 -21.98 7.16
C GLU A 17 -6.74 -21.42 5.98
N VAL A 18 -7.13 -21.69 4.74
CA VAL A 18 -6.50 -21.05 3.58
C VAL A 18 -6.73 -19.54 3.60
N PHE A 19 -7.94 -19.09 3.93
CA PHE A 19 -8.27 -17.67 4.02
C PHE A 19 -7.48 -16.94 5.12
N SER A 20 -7.13 -17.60 6.23
CA SER A 20 -6.32 -16.98 7.29
C SER A 20 -4.88 -16.70 6.84
N CYS A 21 -4.42 -17.36 5.78
CA CYS A 21 -3.12 -17.08 5.15
C CYS A 21 -3.18 -16.04 4.03
N CYS A 22 -4.37 -15.57 3.64
CA CYS A 22 -4.53 -14.59 2.56
C CYS A 22 -4.31 -13.14 3.04
N THR A 23 -3.84 -12.28 2.13
CA THR A 23 -3.87 -10.83 2.34
C THR A 23 -5.30 -10.29 2.27
N THR A 24 -5.50 -9.06 2.73
CA THR A 24 -6.80 -8.38 2.63
C THR A 24 -7.27 -8.21 1.19
N LEU A 25 -6.35 -7.92 0.25
CA LEU A 25 -6.68 -7.80 -1.16
C LEU A 25 -7.15 -9.16 -1.73
N SER A 26 -6.42 -10.22 -1.42
CA SER A 26 -6.81 -11.59 -1.80
C SER A 26 -8.19 -11.98 -1.25
N LEU A 27 -8.47 -11.65 0.02
CA LEU A 27 -9.79 -11.86 0.62
C LEU A 27 -10.90 -11.05 -0.08
N LEU A 28 -10.62 -9.80 -0.45
CA LEU A 28 -11.57 -8.97 -1.20
C LEU A 28 -11.87 -9.58 -2.57
N MET A 29 -10.84 -10.04 -3.30
CA MET A 29 -11.02 -10.73 -4.58
C MET A 29 -11.86 -12.01 -4.39
N LEU A 30 -11.56 -12.83 -3.38
CA LEU A 30 -12.33 -14.04 -3.08
C LEU A 30 -13.81 -13.73 -2.77
N GLN A 31 -14.11 -12.66 -2.04
CA GLN A 31 -15.50 -12.21 -1.84
C GLN A 31 -16.21 -11.83 -3.16
N GLY A 32 -15.46 -11.35 -4.15
CA GLY A 32 -15.96 -11.03 -5.48
C GLY A 32 -16.28 -12.25 -6.35
N THR A 33 -15.59 -13.37 -6.14
CA THR A 33 -15.67 -14.55 -7.04
C THR A 33 -17.01 -15.30 -7.00
N CYS A 34 -17.51 -15.69 -5.83
CA CYS A 34 -18.80 -16.38 -5.70
C CYS A 34 -19.46 -16.17 -4.33
N HIS A 35 -20.77 -16.45 -4.24
CA HIS A 35 -21.57 -16.23 -3.05
C HIS A 35 -21.13 -17.07 -1.84
N GLN A 36 -20.67 -18.30 -2.07
CA GLN A 36 -20.23 -19.20 -0.99
C GLN A 36 -18.97 -18.67 -0.31
N LEU A 37 -17.92 -18.37 -1.07
CA LEU A 37 -16.67 -17.83 -0.54
C LEU A 37 -16.91 -16.48 0.16
N ARG A 38 -17.77 -15.63 -0.41
CA ARG A 38 -18.22 -14.39 0.23
C ARG A 38 -18.84 -14.62 1.60
N ALA A 39 -19.79 -15.56 1.71
CA ALA A 39 -20.45 -15.88 2.97
C ALA A 39 -19.45 -16.45 3.99
N GLU A 40 -18.54 -17.32 3.56
CA GLU A 40 -17.52 -17.92 4.42
C GLU A 40 -16.54 -16.88 4.97
N VAL A 41 -16.01 -15.98 4.14
CA VAL A 41 -15.14 -14.88 4.60
C VAL A 41 -15.88 -13.95 5.56
N LYS A 42 -17.14 -13.58 5.25
CA LYS A 42 -17.96 -12.71 6.12
C LYS A 42 -18.34 -13.37 7.45
N SER A 43 -18.40 -14.71 7.51
CA SER A 43 -18.72 -15.45 8.73
C SER A 43 -17.62 -15.38 9.80
N ARG A 44 -16.39 -14.99 9.43
CA ARG A 44 -15.24 -14.89 10.34
C ARG A 44 -14.52 -13.55 10.21
N PRO A 45 -15.05 -12.49 10.84
CA PRO A 45 -14.43 -11.16 10.84
C PRO A 45 -12.96 -11.14 11.27
N SER A 46 -12.56 -12.05 12.18
CA SER A 46 -11.17 -12.17 12.65
C SER A 46 -10.18 -12.50 11.55
N ILE A 47 -10.58 -13.23 10.50
CA ILE A 47 -9.72 -13.51 9.34
C ILE A 47 -9.40 -12.22 8.60
N ILE A 48 -10.40 -11.36 8.39
CA ILE A 48 -10.22 -10.07 7.73
C ILE A 48 -9.38 -9.14 8.62
N ALA A 49 -9.74 -9.02 9.91
CA ALA A 49 -9.07 -8.12 10.84
C ALA A 49 -7.59 -8.44 11.06
N ASN A 50 -7.21 -9.72 10.98
CA ASN A 50 -5.83 -10.18 11.13
C ASN A 50 -5.07 -10.30 9.79
N SER A 51 -5.73 -10.09 8.66
CA SER A 51 -5.09 -10.22 7.34
C SER A 51 -4.11 -9.08 7.06
N TYR A 52 -3.04 -9.39 6.32
CA TYR A 52 -2.07 -8.38 5.91
C TYR A 52 -2.70 -7.35 4.98
N GLY A 53 -2.54 -6.07 5.31
CA GLY A 53 -3.07 -4.95 4.52
C GLY A 53 -4.43 -4.41 4.98
N PHE A 54 -4.98 -4.92 6.08
CA PHE A 54 -6.26 -4.44 6.60
C PHE A 54 -6.09 -3.15 7.41
N SER A 55 -6.93 -2.16 7.11
CA SER A 55 -6.98 -0.87 7.79
C SER A 55 -7.89 -0.95 9.02
N ASN A 56 -7.28 -1.12 10.20
CA ASN A 56 -8.03 -1.24 11.45
C ASN A 56 -8.57 0.10 12.00
N THR A 57 -8.38 1.21 11.28
CA THR A 57 -8.65 2.57 11.79
C THR A 57 -10.12 2.80 12.15
N TYR A 58 -11.06 2.12 11.48
CA TYR A 58 -12.50 2.31 11.70
C TYR A 58 -13.16 1.22 12.52
N TYR A 59 -12.52 0.06 12.68
CA TYR A 59 -13.18 -1.11 13.23
C TYR A 59 -13.39 -1.03 14.74
N PHE A 60 -12.51 -0.34 15.47
CA PHE A 60 -12.66 -0.17 16.92
C PHE A 60 -13.83 0.74 17.34
N ILE A 61 -14.46 1.45 16.39
CA ILE A 61 -15.44 2.49 16.70
C ILE A 61 -16.88 2.03 16.42
N THR A 62 -17.09 0.99 15.62
CA THR A 62 -18.43 0.60 15.16
C THR A 62 -18.73 -0.88 15.39
N ASP A 63 -19.85 -1.19 16.04
CA ASP A 63 -20.39 -2.56 16.15
C ASP A 63 -20.99 -3.09 14.82
N LYS A 64 -20.60 -2.48 13.68
CA LYS A 64 -21.12 -2.87 12.36
C LYS A 64 -20.39 -4.12 11.86
N PRO A 65 -21.10 -5.04 11.18
CA PRO A 65 -20.45 -6.19 10.56
C PRO A 65 -19.42 -5.73 9.52
N ILE A 66 -18.25 -6.37 9.48
CA ILE A 66 -17.22 -6.09 8.47
C ILE A 66 -17.81 -6.33 7.08
N ASN A 67 -17.88 -5.27 6.29
CA ASN A 67 -18.14 -5.37 4.86
C ASN A 67 -16.88 -4.92 4.12
N LEU A 68 -15.98 -5.86 3.88
CA LEU A 68 -14.68 -5.60 3.27
C LEU A 68 -14.86 -4.91 1.92
N ILE A 69 -14.39 -3.67 1.83
CA ILE A 69 -14.34 -2.85 0.62
C ILE A 69 -12.91 -2.38 0.37
N VAL A 70 -12.63 -1.82 -0.81
CA VAL A 70 -11.29 -1.32 -1.19
C VAL A 70 -10.76 -0.31 -0.16
N HIS A 71 -11.64 0.52 0.42
CA HIS A 71 -11.27 1.51 1.44
C HIS A 71 -10.73 0.91 2.73
N ASP A 72 -10.99 -0.36 3.00
CA ASP A 72 -10.48 -1.08 4.16
C ASP A 72 -9.08 -1.66 3.91
N ILE A 73 -8.52 -1.51 2.70
CA ILE A 73 -7.16 -1.94 2.38
C ILE A 73 -6.24 -0.73 2.57
N ASN A 74 -5.26 -0.83 3.46
CA ASN A 74 -4.24 0.21 3.63
C ASN A 74 -2.97 -0.08 2.83
N ARG A 75 -2.64 -1.37 2.65
CA ARG A 75 -1.37 -1.82 2.10
C ARG A 75 -1.58 -3.07 1.27
N VAL A 76 -0.80 -3.19 0.21
CA VAL A 76 -0.83 -4.34 -0.70
C VAL A 76 0.57 -4.96 -0.75
N ASP A 77 0.66 -6.28 -0.92
CA ASP A 77 1.94 -6.92 -1.21
C ASP A 77 2.44 -6.52 -2.61
N LYS A 78 3.75 -6.49 -2.83
CA LYS A 78 4.32 -6.03 -4.10
C LYS A 78 3.87 -6.92 -5.27
N ASP A 79 3.92 -8.23 -5.09
CA ASP A 79 3.61 -9.18 -6.17
C ASP A 79 2.10 -9.16 -6.46
N GLU A 80 1.27 -8.99 -5.43
CA GLU A 80 -0.18 -8.81 -5.59
C GLU A 80 -0.52 -7.49 -6.28
N ALA A 81 0.19 -6.40 -5.93
CA ALA A 81 0.05 -5.11 -6.56
C ALA A 81 0.37 -5.18 -8.06
N ASP A 82 1.52 -5.78 -8.40
CA ASP A 82 1.95 -5.93 -9.80
C ASP A 82 0.96 -6.79 -10.58
N PHE A 83 0.48 -7.88 -9.98
CA PHE A 83 -0.57 -8.73 -10.58
C PHE A 83 -1.88 -7.98 -10.79
N PHE A 84 -2.35 -7.26 -9.77
CA PHE A 84 -3.59 -6.47 -9.83
C PHE A 84 -3.49 -5.35 -10.86
N VAL A 85 -2.34 -4.66 -10.93
CA VAL A 85 -2.08 -3.66 -11.95
C VAL A 85 -2.09 -4.27 -13.34
N ALA A 86 -1.41 -5.40 -13.55
CA ALA A 86 -1.37 -6.06 -14.84
C ALA A 86 -2.74 -6.58 -15.33
N LYS A 87 -3.63 -6.98 -14.40
CA LYS A 87 -4.91 -7.63 -14.73
C LYS A 87 -6.13 -6.71 -14.64
N CYS A 88 -6.19 -5.85 -13.63
CA CYS A 88 -7.40 -5.13 -13.22
C CYS A 88 -7.28 -3.62 -13.39
N CYS A 89 -6.10 -3.04 -13.15
CA CYS A 89 -5.89 -1.61 -13.34
C CYS A 89 -5.22 -1.32 -14.68
N ARG A 90 -6.05 -1.05 -15.69
CA ARG A 90 -5.63 -0.04 -16.66
C ARG A 90 -5.60 1.27 -15.89
N PHE A 91 -4.42 1.66 -15.38
CA PHE A 91 -4.21 3.07 -15.05
C PHE A 91 -4.77 3.87 -16.23
N PRO A 92 -5.60 4.89 -15.97
CA PRO A 92 -6.19 5.62 -17.07
C PRO A 92 -5.03 6.10 -17.96
N ASP A 93 -5.22 6.07 -19.28
CA ASP A 93 -4.15 6.46 -20.20
C ASP A 93 -3.83 7.94 -19.97
N PRO A 94 -2.61 8.31 -19.54
CA PRO A 94 -2.25 9.70 -19.30
C PRO A 94 -2.38 10.57 -20.55
N LYS A 95 -2.38 9.97 -21.75
CA LYS A 95 -2.58 10.64 -23.04
C LYS A 95 -4.05 10.82 -23.40
N SER A 96 -4.98 10.26 -22.64
CA SER A 96 -6.40 10.39 -22.91
C SER A 96 -6.84 11.86 -22.75
N PRO A 97 -7.46 12.50 -23.73
CA PRO A 97 -7.93 13.88 -23.61
C PRO A 97 -9.04 14.05 -22.55
N ASN A 98 -9.65 12.94 -22.12
CA ASN A 98 -10.65 12.90 -21.05
C ASN A 98 -10.03 12.56 -19.68
N TYR A 99 -8.72 12.35 -19.60
CA TYR A 99 -7.99 11.92 -18.40
C TYR A 99 -8.29 12.77 -17.16
N TYR A 100 -8.33 14.08 -17.36
CA TYR A 100 -8.56 15.05 -16.29
C TYR A 100 -10.05 15.36 -16.05
N LYS A 101 -10.95 14.90 -16.94
CA LYS A 101 -12.38 15.25 -16.92
C LYS A 101 -13.30 14.24 -16.23
N VAL A 102 -12.83 13.04 -15.90
CA VAL A 102 -13.71 11.94 -15.42
C VAL A 102 -14.18 12.10 -13.95
N GLU A 103 -13.72 13.09 -13.17
CA GLU A 103 -13.85 13.02 -11.69
C GLU A 103 -14.16 14.34 -10.97
N PHE A 104 -15.24 15.02 -11.32
CA PHE A 104 -15.80 16.05 -10.42
C PHE A 104 -17.22 15.75 -9.91
N ASP A 105 -17.93 14.78 -10.50
CA ASP A 105 -19.38 14.62 -10.23
C ASP A 105 -19.75 13.57 -9.18
N SER A 106 -18.80 12.88 -8.53
CA SER A 106 -19.13 11.95 -7.45
C SER A 106 -18.29 12.16 -6.19
N PRO A 107 -18.80 12.93 -5.20
CA PRO A 107 -18.12 13.13 -3.92
C PRO A 107 -18.02 11.87 -3.05
N VAL A 108 -18.63 10.74 -3.46
CA VAL A 108 -18.76 9.53 -2.63
C VAL A 108 -17.66 8.51 -2.89
N ASN A 109 -16.89 8.65 -3.96
CA ASN A 109 -15.83 7.71 -4.32
C ASN A 109 -14.50 8.45 -4.47
N ALA A 110 -13.91 8.87 -3.35
CA ALA A 110 -12.51 9.30 -3.33
C ALA A 110 -11.65 8.10 -3.74
N LYS A 111 -11.38 7.94 -5.03
CA LYS A 111 -10.61 6.80 -5.54
C LYS A 111 -9.27 6.79 -4.83
N GLN A 112 -9.02 5.70 -4.11
CA GLN A 112 -7.71 5.41 -3.57
C GLN A 112 -6.84 4.82 -4.67
N LEU A 113 -5.58 5.22 -4.70
CA LEU A 113 -4.61 4.83 -5.70
C LEU A 113 -3.40 4.23 -5.00
N LEU A 114 -2.84 3.19 -5.59
CA LEU A 114 -1.73 2.45 -5.02
C LEU A 114 -0.41 3.12 -5.38
N CYS A 115 0.38 3.49 -4.38
CA CYS A 115 1.75 3.92 -4.59
C CYS A 115 2.67 2.71 -4.79
N ARG A 116 3.44 2.65 -5.88
CA ARG A 116 4.36 1.54 -6.18
C ARG A 116 5.59 1.48 -5.27
N CYS A 117 5.92 2.56 -4.58
CA CYS A 117 7.06 2.60 -3.66
C CYS A 117 6.69 2.09 -2.26
N CYS A 118 5.72 2.71 -1.58
CA CYS A 118 5.33 2.27 -0.24
C CYS A 118 4.32 1.12 -0.25
N LEU A 119 3.61 0.90 -1.36
CA LEU A 119 2.50 -0.05 -1.51
C LEU A 119 1.27 0.30 -0.66
N TRP A 120 1.12 1.58 -0.30
CA TRP A 120 -0.06 2.07 0.40
C TRP A 120 -1.08 2.64 -0.58
N LEU A 121 -2.36 2.48 -0.22
CA LEU A 121 -3.46 3.14 -0.89
C LEU A 121 -3.61 4.57 -0.36
N HIS A 122 -3.43 5.54 -1.25
CA HIS A 122 -3.47 6.96 -0.94
C HIS A 122 -4.63 7.64 -1.67
N SER A 123 -5.09 8.77 -1.14
CA SER A 123 -6.00 9.64 -1.89
C SER A 123 -5.33 10.19 -3.15
N ARG A 124 -6.13 10.45 -4.18
CA ARG A 124 -5.68 11.08 -5.44
C ARG A 124 -4.83 12.35 -5.25
N SER A 125 -5.11 13.14 -4.22
CA SER A 125 -4.34 14.35 -3.93
C SER A 125 -2.86 14.08 -3.62
N SER A 126 -2.55 12.89 -3.11
CA SER A 126 -1.18 12.47 -2.78
C SER A 126 -0.33 12.20 -4.02
N PHE A 127 -0.91 12.22 -5.22
CA PHE A 127 -0.20 12.01 -6.49
C PHE A 127 -0.20 13.27 -7.36
N ARG A 128 -0.75 14.39 -6.87
CA ARG A 128 -1.03 15.60 -7.64
C ARG A 128 0.03 16.67 -7.39
N TYR A 129 0.51 17.29 -8.47
CA TYR A 129 1.44 18.42 -8.45
C TYR A 129 0.83 19.62 -9.17
N TYR A 130 1.12 20.84 -8.70
CA TYR A 130 0.52 22.07 -9.21
C TYR A 130 1.58 23.10 -9.60
N ILE A 131 1.63 23.41 -10.90
CA ILE A 131 2.48 24.45 -11.49
C ILE A 131 1.74 25.77 -11.43
N LYS A 132 1.98 26.53 -10.36
CA LYS A 132 1.35 27.84 -10.14
C LYS A 132 1.52 28.81 -11.32
N ALA A 133 2.65 28.76 -12.01
CA ALA A 133 2.94 29.67 -13.13
C ALA A 133 2.00 29.46 -14.34
N GLN A 134 1.43 28.27 -14.51
CA GLN A 134 0.60 27.89 -15.66
C GLN A 134 -0.85 27.60 -15.25
N GLU A 135 -1.18 27.76 -13.96
CA GLU A 135 -2.43 27.27 -13.35
C GLU A 135 -2.75 25.81 -13.69
N HIS A 136 -1.71 25.02 -13.94
CA HIS A 136 -1.79 23.65 -14.43
C HIS A 136 -1.51 22.67 -13.29
N PHE A 137 -2.21 21.55 -13.26
CA PHE A 137 -1.87 20.42 -12.40
C PHE A 137 -1.65 19.17 -13.23
N PHE A 138 -0.73 18.36 -12.78
CA PHE A 138 -0.41 17.06 -13.36
C PHE A 138 -0.25 16.02 -12.24
N TYR A 139 -0.10 14.76 -12.59
CA TYR A 139 -0.02 13.68 -11.63
C TYR A 139 1.13 12.73 -11.93
N VAL A 140 1.74 12.20 -10.87
CA VAL A 140 2.71 11.11 -10.93
C VAL A 140 2.06 9.90 -10.31
N TRP A 141 1.43 9.03 -11.09
CA TRP A 141 0.54 7.98 -10.57
C TRP A 141 1.26 6.81 -9.92
N SER A 142 2.52 6.61 -10.28
CA SER A 142 3.34 5.52 -9.75
C SER A 142 3.77 5.76 -8.31
N TYR A 143 3.86 7.01 -7.86
CA TYR A 143 4.48 7.35 -6.57
C TYR A 143 3.72 8.45 -5.84
N CYS A 144 3.40 8.22 -4.56
CA CYS A 144 2.85 9.28 -3.73
C CYS A 144 3.91 10.34 -3.39
N ASP A 145 3.44 11.54 -3.07
CA ASP A 145 4.21 12.73 -2.72
C ASP A 145 5.24 12.45 -1.61
N SER A 146 4.85 11.66 -0.62
CA SER A 146 5.64 11.30 0.54
C SER A 146 6.81 10.41 0.15
N CYS A 147 6.59 9.45 -0.76
CA CYS A 147 7.66 8.61 -1.28
C CYS A 147 8.62 9.40 -2.17
N ILE A 148 8.11 10.21 -3.09
CA ILE A 148 8.94 11.08 -3.94
C ILE A 148 9.80 12.03 -3.09
N SER A 149 9.22 12.60 -2.03
CA SER A 149 9.92 13.51 -1.11
C SER A 149 11.00 12.83 -0.29
N ALA A 150 10.85 11.53 -0.02
CA ALA A 150 11.81 10.74 0.75
C ALA A 150 13.00 10.26 -0.11
N LEU A 151 12.86 10.20 -1.43
CA LEU A 151 13.97 9.90 -2.34
C LEU A 151 15.00 11.03 -2.33
N ASP A 152 16.27 10.66 -2.42
CA ASP A 152 17.34 11.58 -2.79
C ASP A 152 17.14 12.11 -4.21
N MET A 153 17.89 13.15 -4.56
CA MET A 153 17.72 13.88 -5.82
C MET A 153 17.97 12.99 -7.04
N GLU A 154 18.98 12.12 -6.98
CA GLU A 154 19.38 11.26 -8.10
C GLU A 154 18.34 10.16 -8.35
N ALA A 155 17.92 9.45 -7.29
CA ALA A 155 16.89 8.43 -7.37
C ALA A 155 15.55 9.04 -7.80
N ARG A 156 15.20 10.22 -7.28
CA ARG A 156 13.99 10.94 -7.67
C ARG A 156 13.99 11.26 -9.15
N GLU A 157 15.07 11.82 -9.68
CA GLU A 157 15.20 12.13 -11.11
C GLU A 157 15.12 10.85 -11.96
N TYR A 158 15.83 9.79 -11.57
CA TYR A 158 15.82 8.51 -12.27
C TYR A 158 14.41 7.93 -12.41
N TRP A 159 13.64 7.88 -11.32
CA TRP A 159 12.29 7.32 -11.33
C TRP A 159 11.30 8.21 -12.08
N LEU A 160 11.38 9.54 -11.92
CA LEU A 160 10.48 10.45 -12.62
C LEU A 160 10.72 10.47 -14.13
N LYS A 161 11.95 10.20 -14.59
CA LYS A 161 12.26 10.02 -16.03
C LYS A 161 11.62 8.78 -16.66
N GLN A 162 11.18 7.81 -15.86
CA GLN A 162 10.41 6.66 -16.35
C GLN A 162 8.94 7.00 -16.56
N GLU A 163 8.49 8.13 -16.02
CA GLU A 163 7.15 8.65 -16.22
C GLU A 163 7.13 9.51 -17.49
N ASP A 164 5.99 9.53 -18.19
CA ASP A 164 5.81 10.31 -19.43
C ASP A 164 5.57 11.81 -19.12
N LEU A 165 6.47 12.40 -18.33
CA LEU A 165 6.44 13.81 -17.90
C LEU A 165 7.19 14.69 -18.90
N THR A 166 6.73 15.93 -19.04
CA THR A 166 7.51 16.95 -19.75
C THR A 166 8.72 17.41 -18.94
N ASP A 167 9.75 17.93 -19.60
CA ASP A 167 10.95 18.46 -18.91
C ASP A 167 10.60 19.56 -17.89
N ASP A 168 9.61 20.41 -18.20
CA ASP A 168 9.12 21.46 -17.31
C ASP A 168 8.45 20.88 -16.05
N GLU A 169 7.63 19.83 -16.21
CA GLU A 169 6.99 19.13 -15.09
C GLU A 169 8.02 18.41 -14.22
N LEU A 170 8.97 17.71 -14.84
CA LEU A 170 10.07 17.04 -14.15
C LEU A 170 10.88 18.05 -13.32
N GLN A 171 11.32 19.14 -13.93
CA GLN A 171 12.07 20.20 -13.27
C GLN A 171 11.26 20.86 -12.15
N HIS A 172 9.95 21.02 -12.34
CA HIS A 172 9.06 21.53 -11.31
C HIS A 172 9.07 20.64 -10.06
N ILE A 173 8.95 19.31 -10.21
CA ILE A 173 8.99 18.38 -9.07
C ILE A 173 10.34 18.44 -8.36
N LEU A 174 11.44 18.41 -9.13
CA LEU A 174 12.80 18.38 -8.59
C LEU A 174 13.13 19.65 -7.78
N THR A 175 12.62 20.80 -8.21
CA THR A 175 12.86 22.09 -7.54
C THR A 175 11.92 22.38 -6.38
N LYS A 176 10.65 21.94 -6.44
CA LYS A 176 9.64 22.29 -5.43
C LYS A 176 9.61 21.39 -4.22
N ILE A 177 10.05 20.14 -4.35
CA ILE A 177 10.01 19.20 -3.24
C ILE A 177 11.34 19.30 -2.49
N PRO A 178 11.39 20.01 -1.34
CA PRO A 178 12.62 20.08 -0.57
C PRO A 178 13.05 18.66 -0.22
N TYR A 179 14.30 18.33 -0.52
CA TYR A 179 14.87 17.08 -0.06
C TYR A 179 14.81 17.08 1.48
N ARG A 180 13.96 16.20 2.02
CA ARG A 180 13.88 16.02 3.46
C ARG A 180 15.05 15.11 3.82
N LYS A 181 16.24 15.71 3.98
CA LYS A 181 17.42 14.99 4.45
C LYS A 181 16.96 14.16 5.64
N SER A 182 17.06 12.83 5.52
CA SER A 182 16.81 11.95 6.63
C SER A 182 17.54 12.58 7.81
N ARG A 183 16.86 12.79 8.94
CA ARG A 183 17.60 13.13 10.15
C ARG A 183 18.54 11.96 10.33
N ASP A 184 19.77 12.14 9.88
CA ASP A 184 20.77 11.11 9.92
C ASP A 184 20.80 10.74 11.39
N ARG A 185 20.53 9.47 11.67
CA ARG A 185 20.88 8.86 12.95
C ARG A 185 22.40 8.77 13.00
N GLU A 186 23.09 9.89 12.81
CA GLU A 186 24.41 10.15 13.35
C GLU A 186 24.20 10.32 14.86
N GLY A 187 23.76 9.24 15.51
CA GLY A 187 24.39 8.90 16.76
C GLY A 187 25.78 8.48 16.35
N GLU A 188 26.74 9.42 16.47
CA GLU A 188 28.05 9.07 17.00
C GLU A 188 27.81 8.06 18.12
N MET A 189 27.95 6.78 17.80
CA MET A 189 28.08 5.75 18.79
C MET A 189 29.51 5.95 19.29
N ASP A 190 29.64 6.83 20.30
CA ASP A 190 30.88 7.05 21.03
C ASP A 190 31.46 5.67 21.34
N SER A 191 32.58 5.36 20.71
CA SER A 191 33.29 4.10 20.82
C SER A 191 34.06 3.96 22.15
N ASP A 192 33.70 4.73 23.18
CA ASP A 192 34.47 4.88 24.42
C ASP A 192 33.95 4.06 25.62
N GLU A 193 33.00 3.13 25.44
CA GLU A 193 32.49 2.28 26.54
C GLU A 193 32.89 0.80 26.48
N LEU A 194 34.03 0.47 25.84
CA LEU A 194 34.69 -0.84 25.97
C LEU A 194 35.86 -0.81 26.96
N SER A 195 35.59 -0.42 28.21
CA SER A 195 36.49 -0.71 29.33
C SER A 195 35.74 -0.80 30.64
N ASN A 196 34.99 -1.89 30.85
CA ASN A 196 34.70 -2.42 32.19
C ASN A 196 34.32 -3.91 32.10
N ALA A 197 35.33 -4.73 31.82
CA ALA A 197 35.32 -6.14 32.19
C ALA A 197 35.95 -6.28 33.59
N SER A 198 35.10 -6.43 34.60
CA SER A 198 35.47 -6.85 35.96
C SER A 198 34.39 -7.81 36.44
N SER A 199 34.56 -9.10 36.15
CA SER A 199 34.77 -10.13 37.16
C SER A 199 33.83 -10.06 38.36
N THR A 200 32.89 -11.00 38.43
CA THR A 200 32.71 -11.85 39.62
C THR A 200 32.02 -13.13 39.19
N ASP A 201 32.81 -14.21 39.26
CA ASP A 201 32.34 -15.56 39.48
C ASP A 201 31.33 -15.59 40.64
N ASP A 202 30.27 -16.38 40.52
CA ASP A 202 29.94 -17.43 41.50
C ASP A 202 28.60 -18.10 41.18
N ALA A 203 28.69 -19.38 40.84
CA ALA A 203 27.57 -20.30 40.75
C ALA A 203 27.52 -21.16 42.03
N PRO A 204 26.35 -21.39 42.65
CA PRO A 204 26.14 -22.55 43.49
C PRO A 204 25.34 -23.64 42.75
N ALA A 205 25.76 -24.87 43.03
CA ALA A 205 25.33 -26.15 42.48
C ALA A 205 23.88 -26.56 42.89
N PRO A 206 23.30 -27.61 42.27
CA PRO A 206 21.89 -27.97 42.40
C PRO A 206 21.62 -28.87 43.61
N VAL A 207 20.36 -28.88 44.04
CA VAL A 207 19.76 -29.90 44.94
C VAL A 207 18.67 -30.64 44.18
#